data_AF-A0AAP9RDX6-F1
#
_entry.id   AF-A0AAP9RDX6-F1
#
_cell.length_a   1.000
_cell.length_b   1.000
_cell.length_c   1.000
_cell.angle_alpha   90.00
_cell.angle_beta   90.00
_cell.angle_gamma   90.00
#
_symmetry.space_group_name_H-M   'P 1'
#
loop_
_entity.id
_entity.type
_entity.pdbx_description
1 polymer ?
#
loop_
_entity_poly.entity_id
_entity_poly.type
_entity_poly.pdbx_seq_one_letter_code
_entity_poly.pdbx_strand_id
1 'polypeptide(L)'
;MWKVICLEDKFKKTEATLYNYKSLAVKIKNIEIDIDDLENDITVKAISYDEKSSPTNAFNSVVENEVVKREETIKQQIDVLKSKLKYNQNLKIKIDGALEQLTTDEYKLVDLRYFGRDKRTWISVGQELGFDKDYCTKIRNKIINKLSTLIYP
;
A
#
# COMPACT_ATOMS: atom_id res chain seq x y z
N MET A 1 5.77 -28.68 12.33
CA MET A 1 5.17 -27.63 13.16
C MET A 1 5.46 -26.22 12.62
N TRP A 2 6.74 -25.83 12.43
CA TRP A 2 7.13 -24.52 11.88
C TRP A 2 6.56 -24.15 10.49
N LYS A 3 6.57 -25.09 9.54
CA LYS A 3 6.09 -24.86 8.16
C LYS A 3 4.58 -24.55 8.08
N VAL A 4 3.79 -25.04 9.03
CA VAL A 4 2.34 -24.81 9.11
C VAL A 4 2.05 -23.40 9.63
N ILE A 5 2.82 -22.95 10.63
CA ILE A 5 2.67 -21.62 11.25
C ILE A 5 2.96 -20.51 10.21
N CYS A 6 4.00 -20.66 9.40
CA CYS A 6 4.33 -19.70 8.34
C CYS A 6 3.26 -19.62 7.24
N LEU A 7 2.56 -20.73 6.95
CA LEU A 7 1.52 -20.77 5.93
C LEU A 7 0.24 -20.08 6.42
N GLU A 8 -0.12 -20.30 7.69
CA GLU A 8 -1.26 -19.65 8.35
C GLU A 8 -1.11 -18.12 8.38
N ASP A 9 0.11 -17.63 8.62
CA ASP A 9 0.44 -16.21 8.61
C ASP A 9 0.33 -15.61 7.19
N LYS A 10 0.92 -16.28 6.19
CA LYS A 10 0.81 -15.86 4.77
C LYS A 10 -0.63 -15.85 4.28
N PHE A 11 -1.47 -16.80 4.71
CA PHE A 11 -2.88 -16.87 4.37
C PHE A 11 -3.63 -15.62 4.84
N LYS A 12 -3.56 -15.33 6.15
CA LYS A 12 -4.25 -14.19 6.77
C LYS A 12 -3.78 -12.87 6.19
N LYS A 13 -2.47 -12.74 5.97
CA LYS A 13 -1.87 -11.56 5.34
C LYS A 13 -2.41 -11.35 3.92
N THR A 14 -2.48 -12.42 3.12
CA THR A 14 -3.01 -12.36 1.76
C THR A 14 -4.48 -11.96 1.75
N GLU A 15 -5.29 -12.54 2.64
CA GLU A 15 -6.70 -12.18 2.75
C GLU A 15 -6.89 -10.71 3.13
N ALA A 16 -6.12 -10.20 4.10
CA ALA A 16 -6.13 -8.79 4.46
C ALA A 16 -5.69 -7.88 3.29
N THR A 17 -4.69 -8.30 2.51
CA THR A 17 -4.24 -7.57 1.33
C THR A 17 -5.33 -7.48 0.26
N LEU A 18 -6.11 -8.55 0.03
CA LEU A 18 -7.22 -8.53 -0.93
C LEU A 18 -8.34 -7.57 -0.52
N TYR A 19 -8.74 -7.55 0.76
CA TYR A 19 -9.72 -6.56 1.24
C TYR A 19 -9.24 -5.11 1.05
N ASN A 20 -7.92 -4.89 1.13
CA ASN A 20 -7.33 -3.57 0.95
C ASN A 20 -7.00 -3.24 -0.51
N TYR A 21 -7.16 -4.16 -1.46
CA TYR A 21 -6.69 -4.01 -2.83
C TYR A 21 -7.24 -2.76 -3.52
N LYS A 22 -8.56 -2.51 -3.44
CA LYS A 22 -9.17 -1.30 -4.02
C LYS A 22 -8.69 0.00 -3.37
N SER A 23 -8.33 -0.04 -2.09
CA SER A 23 -7.77 1.12 -1.38
C SER A 23 -6.31 1.39 -1.75
N LEU A 24 -5.61 0.43 -2.37
CA LEU A 24 -4.17 0.52 -2.63
C LEU A 24 -3.84 1.62 -3.64
N ALA A 25 -4.65 1.77 -4.70
CA ALA A 25 -4.47 2.84 -5.67
C ALA A 25 -4.63 4.24 -5.03
N VAL A 26 -5.62 4.38 -4.14
CA VAL A 26 -5.83 5.63 -3.38
C VAL A 26 -4.65 5.89 -2.44
N LYS A 27 -4.14 4.87 -1.76
CA LYS A 27 -2.97 4.99 -0.88
C LYS A 27 -1.72 5.44 -1.65
N ILE A 28 -1.48 4.89 -2.85
CA ILE A 28 -0.36 5.31 -3.70
C ILE A 28 -0.50 6.79 -4.05
N LYS A 29 -1.67 7.19 -4.57
CA LYS A 29 -1.94 8.58 -4.95
C LYS A 29 -1.78 9.56 -3.77
N ASN A 30 -2.26 9.19 -2.59
CA ASN A 30 -2.13 10.02 -1.40
C ASN A 30 -0.66 10.20 -1.01
N ILE A 31 0.16 9.14 -1.08
CA ILE A 31 1.60 9.25 -0.78
C ILE A 31 2.32 10.12 -1.83
N GLU A 32 1.91 10.06 -3.10
CA GLU A 32 2.45 10.95 -4.16
C GLU A 32 2.17 12.42 -3.84
N ILE A 33 0.95 12.74 -3.39
CA ILE A 33 0.56 14.09 -2.96
C ILE A 33 1.36 14.50 -1.72
N ASP A 34 1.47 13.64 -0.71
CA ASP A 34 2.23 13.93 0.52
C ASP A 34 3.72 14.24 0.22
N ILE A 35 4.31 13.58 -0.77
CA ILE A 35 5.68 13.85 -1.22
C ILE A 35 5.77 15.22 -1.89
N ASP A 36 4.85 15.52 -2.81
CA ASP A 36 4.80 16.80 -3.54
C ASP A 36 4.64 17.99 -2.58
N ASP A 37 3.76 17.87 -1.59
CA ASP A 37 3.55 18.90 -0.56
C ASP A 37 4.84 19.18 0.25
N LEU A 38 5.59 18.14 0.60
CA LEU A 38 6.86 18.28 1.34
C LEU A 38 7.99 18.84 0.47
N GLU A 39 8.06 18.45 -0.81
CA GLU A 39 9.06 18.98 -1.76
C GLU A 39 8.80 20.47 -2.07
N ASN A 40 7.53 20.88 -2.17
CA ASN A 40 7.13 22.27 -2.33
C ASN A 40 7.47 23.13 -1.09
N ASP A 41 7.30 22.62 0.14
CA ASP A 41 7.65 23.34 1.38
C ASP A 41 9.16 23.65 1.46
N ILE A 42 10.03 22.73 1.04
CA ILE A 42 11.48 22.96 0.97
C ILE A 42 11.78 24.04 -0.08
N THR A 43 11.21 23.93 -1.28
CA THR A 43 11.52 24.81 -2.40
C THR A 43 11.12 26.26 -2.13
N VAL A 44 9.91 26.48 -1.57
CA VAL A 44 9.43 27.83 -1.21
C VAL A 44 10.33 28.49 -0.15
N LYS A 45 10.85 27.71 0.80
CA LYS A 45 11.74 28.23 1.84
C LYS A 45 13.14 28.57 1.34
N ALA A 46 13.69 27.77 0.43
CA ALA A 46 14.97 28.06 -0.20
C ALA A 46 14.95 29.41 -0.93
N ILE A 47 13.90 29.69 -1.70
CA ILE A 47 13.73 30.97 -2.42
C ILE A 47 13.66 32.16 -1.44
N SER A 48 12.95 32.01 -0.32
CA SER A 48 12.82 33.06 0.71
C SER A 48 14.15 33.40 1.40
N TYR A 49 15.08 32.44 1.49
CA TYR A 49 16.40 32.66 2.09
C TYR A 49 17.33 33.45 1.16
N ASP A 50 17.33 33.15 -0.14
CA ASP A 50 18.14 33.88 -1.13
C ASP A 50 17.80 35.38 -1.21
N GLU A 51 16.55 35.77 -0.89
CA GLU A 51 16.11 37.17 -0.95
C GLU A 51 16.53 38.03 0.27
N LYS A 52 17.00 37.45 1.38
CA LYS A 52 17.19 38.18 2.67
C LYS A 52 18.63 38.30 3.18
N SER A 53 19.63 38.07 2.34
CA SER A 53 21.04 38.21 2.73
C SER A 53 21.45 39.68 3.01
N SER A 54 21.38 40.09 4.29
CA SER A 54 22.07 41.29 4.82
C SER A 54 23.03 40.85 5.94
N PRO A 55 24.24 41.43 6.04
CA PRO A 55 25.31 40.85 6.86
C PRO A 55 25.13 41.21 8.34
N THR A 56 24.80 40.23 9.18
CA THR A 56 24.96 40.35 10.64
C THR A 56 25.34 38.99 11.23
N ASN A 57 26.64 38.74 11.25
CA ASN A 57 27.30 37.42 11.40
C ASN A 57 27.12 36.70 12.77
N ALA A 58 26.36 37.24 13.73
CA ALA A 58 26.20 36.65 15.07
C ALA A 58 24.82 36.02 15.34
N PHE A 59 23.76 36.49 14.67
CA PHE A 59 22.41 35.91 14.76
C PHE A 59 22.20 34.72 13.79
N ASN A 60 23.10 34.56 12.83
CA ASN A 60 22.93 33.66 11.71
C ASN A 60 23.08 32.18 12.12
N SER A 61 24.02 31.84 13.02
CA SER A 61 24.36 30.42 13.23
C SER A 61 23.27 29.60 13.93
N VAL A 62 22.42 30.20 14.78
CA VAL A 62 21.34 29.45 15.45
C VAL A 62 20.17 29.22 14.49
N VAL A 63 19.80 30.24 13.74
CA VAL A 63 18.69 30.16 12.76
C VAL A 63 19.07 29.27 11.58
N GLU A 64 20.28 29.39 11.06
CA GLU A 64 20.78 28.53 9.98
C GLU A 64 20.84 27.06 10.41
N ASN A 65 21.34 26.78 11.62
CA ASN A 65 21.37 25.39 12.12
C ASN A 65 19.97 24.81 12.33
N GLU A 66 18.99 25.61 12.78
CA GLU A 66 17.58 25.19 12.89
C GLU A 66 16.96 24.90 11.50
N VAL A 67 17.24 25.76 10.50
CA VAL A 67 16.76 25.58 9.12
C VAL A 67 17.35 24.31 8.50
N VAL A 68 18.67 24.10 8.62
CA VAL A 68 19.36 22.89 8.12
C VAL A 68 18.76 21.63 8.74
N LYS A 69 18.59 21.58 10.07
CA LYS A 69 17.98 20.42 10.76
C LYS A 69 16.56 20.14 10.29
N ARG A 70 15.78 21.21 10.04
CA ARG A 70 14.41 21.07 9.55
C ARG A 70 14.37 20.51 8.13
N GLU A 71 15.20 21.02 7.23
CA GLU A 71 15.28 20.50 5.86
C GLU A 71 15.74 19.04 5.83
N GLU A 72 16.73 18.68 6.64
CA GLU A 72 17.17 17.28 6.81
C GLU A 72 16.02 16.39 7.30
N THR A 73 15.22 16.87 8.25
CA THR A 73 14.06 16.13 8.77
C THR A 73 13.01 15.92 7.68
N ILE A 74 12.71 16.94 6.87
CA ILE A 74 11.73 16.83 5.77
C ILE A 74 12.25 15.86 4.70
N LYS A 75 13.54 15.92 4.35
CA LYS A 75 14.17 14.97 3.41
C LYS A 75 14.04 13.53 3.90
N GLN A 76 14.30 13.28 5.19
CA GLN A 76 14.10 11.95 5.78
C GLN A 76 12.64 11.47 5.70
N GLN A 77 11.67 12.36 5.92
CA GLN A 77 10.25 12.03 5.77
C GLN A 77 9.90 11.67 4.32
N ILE A 78 10.40 12.44 3.35
CA ILE A 78 10.24 12.17 1.92
C ILE A 78 10.82 10.78 1.57
N ASP A 79 12.01 10.44 2.07
CA ASP A 79 12.64 9.14 1.80
C ASP A 79 11.82 7.95 2.36
N VAL A 80 11.23 8.11 3.55
CA VAL A 80 10.31 7.13 4.13
C VAL A 80 9.06 6.99 3.27
N LEU A 81 8.48 8.10 2.81
CA LEU A 81 7.31 8.09 1.93
C LEU A 81 7.62 7.46 0.58
N LYS A 82 8.77 7.77 -0.05
CA LYS A 82 9.23 7.15 -1.31
C LYS A 82 9.41 5.65 -1.17
N SER A 83 9.97 5.20 -0.05
CA SER A 83 10.11 3.77 0.27
C SER A 83 8.73 3.09 0.39
N LYS A 84 7.80 3.75 1.09
CA LYS A 84 6.41 3.27 1.25
C LYS A 84 5.65 3.25 -0.08
N LEU A 85 5.82 4.27 -0.90
CA LEU A 85 5.24 4.36 -2.25
C LEU A 85 5.70 3.20 -3.11
N LYS A 86 7.01 2.98 -3.19
CA LYS A 86 7.60 1.87 -3.94
C LYS A 86 7.09 0.52 -3.45
N TYR A 87 6.98 0.34 -2.14
CA TYR A 87 6.40 -0.87 -1.57
C TYR A 87 4.94 -1.09 -2.02
N ASN A 88 4.09 -0.06 -1.96
CA ASN A 88 2.68 -0.18 -2.35
C ASN A 88 2.51 -0.41 -3.85
N GLN A 89 3.31 0.25 -4.69
CA GLN A 89 3.32 0.03 -6.14
C GLN A 89 3.74 -1.40 -6.48
N ASN A 90 4.84 -1.88 -5.90
CA ASN A 90 5.29 -3.26 -6.09
C ASN A 90 4.26 -4.27 -5.59
N LEU A 91 3.63 -4.00 -4.44
CA LEU A 91 2.58 -4.85 -3.91
C LEU A 91 1.38 -4.90 -4.87
N LYS A 92 0.98 -3.75 -5.43
CA LYS A 92 -0.09 -3.69 -6.43
C LYS A 92 0.23 -4.55 -7.65
N ILE A 93 1.41 -4.38 -8.25
CA ILE A 93 1.86 -5.16 -9.41
C ILE A 93 1.84 -6.65 -9.11
N LYS A 94 2.31 -7.06 -7.92
CA LYS A 94 2.28 -8.47 -7.49
C LYS A 94 0.86 -9.01 -7.36
N ILE A 95 -0.07 -8.22 -6.82
CA ILE A 95 -1.47 -8.64 -6.71
C ILE A 95 -2.09 -8.76 -8.10
N ASP A 96 -1.89 -7.76 -8.96
CA ASP A 96 -2.45 -7.74 -10.33
C ASP A 96 -1.99 -8.98 -11.11
N GLY A 97 -0.68 -9.26 -11.15
CA GLY A 97 -0.15 -10.45 -11.80
C GLY A 97 -0.58 -11.77 -11.15
N ALA A 98 -0.82 -11.79 -9.84
CA ALA A 98 -1.34 -12.98 -9.16
C ALA A 98 -2.82 -13.24 -9.47
N LEU A 99 -3.63 -12.18 -9.62
CA LEU A 99 -5.04 -12.26 -10.01
C LEU A 99 -5.20 -12.75 -11.45
N GLU A 100 -4.29 -12.40 -12.35
CA GLU A 100 -4.28 -12.90 -13.74
C GLU A 100 -4.07 -14.41 -13.84
N GLN A 101 -3.49 -15.05 -12.81
CA GLN A 101 -3.33 -16.49 -12.76
C GLN A 101 -4.60 -17.23 -12.34
N LEU A 102 -5.66 -16.52 -11.94
CA LEU A 102 -6.93 -17.11 -11.56
C LEU A 102 -7.78 -17.44 -12.78
N THR A 103 -8.52 -18.54 -12.72
CA THR A 103 -9.58 -18.83 -13.69
C THR A 103 -10.72 -17.81 -13.56
N THR A 104 -11.59 -17.71 -14.57
CA THR A 104 -12.74 -16.79 -14.57
C THR A 104 -13.61 -16.94 -13.31
N ASP A 105 -13.91 -18.17 -12.91
CA ASP A 105 -14.74 -18.44 -11.73
C ASP A 105 -14.02 -18.11 -10.42
N GLU A 106 -12.72 -18.41 -10.33
CA GLU A 106 -11.89 -18.05 -9.18
C GLU A 106 -11.81 -16.53 -9.01
N TYR A 107 -11.58 -15.80 -10.11
CA TYR A 107 -11.55 -14.34 -10.11
C TYR A 107 -12.91 -13.76 -9.70
N LYS A 108 -14.01 -14.28 -10.26
CA LYS A 108 -15.36 -13.81 -9.92
C LYS A 108 -15.69 -14.03 -8.44
N LEU A 109 -15.27 -15.15 -7.86
CA LEU A 109 -15.38 -15.38 -6.42
C LEU A 109 -14.60 -14.33 -5.61
N VAL A 110 -13.36 -14.03 -6.02
CA VAL A 110 -12.52 -13.03 -5.35
C VAL A 110 -13.15 -11.64 -5.44
N ASP A 111 -13.62 -11.24 -6.61
CA ASP A 111 -14.25 -9.94 -6.82
C ASP A 111 -15.49 -9.75 -5.95
N LEU A 112 -16.41 -10.73 -5.99
CA LEU A 112 -17.63 -10.71 -5.19
C LEU A 112 -17.35 -10.68 -3.69
N ARG A 113 -16.30 -11.35 -3.23
CA ARG A 113 -16.01 -11.48 -1.80
C ARG A 113 -15.18 -10.33 -1.23
N TYR A 114 -14.11 -9.96 -1.91
CA TYR A 114 -13.05 -9.11 -1.34
C TYR A 114 -13.07 -7.70 -1.92
N PHE A 115 -13.59 -7.53 -3.13
CA PHE A 115 -13.56 -6.24 -3.83
C PHE A 115 -14.90 -5.51 -3.76
N GLY A 116 -15.98 -6.14 -3.30
CA GLY A 116 -17.24 -5.46 -3.00
C GLY A 116 -17.09 -4.41 -1.90
N ARG A 117 -17.87 -3.32 -1.97
CA ARG A 117 -18.00 -2.37 -0.85
C ARG A 117 -18.68 -3.02 0.34
N ASP A 118 -19.74 -3.78 0.06
CA ASP A 118 -20.51 -4.48 1.08
C ASP A 118 -20.03 -5.91 1.26
N LYS A 119 -19.97 -6.34 2.52
CA LYS A 119 -19.56 -7.69 2.87
C LYS A 119 -20.64 -8.68 2.43
N ARG A 120 -20.35 -9.46 1.38
CA ARG A 120 -21.22 -10.53 0.92
C ARG A 120 -21.04 -11.80 1.74
N THR A 121 -22.16 -12.43 2.10
CA THR A 121 -22.14 -13.74 2.76
C THR A 121 -21.70 -14.83 1.77
N TRP A 122 -21.16 -15.94 2.28
CA TRP A 122 -20.79 -17.07 1.42
C TRP A 122 -21.99 -17.69 0.69
N ILE A 123 -23.19 -17.57 1.27
CA ILE A 123 -24.43 -18.03 0.64
C ILE A 123 -24.73 -17.15 -0.58
N SER A 124 -24.67 -15.83 -0.43
CA SER A 124 -24.91 -14.88 -1.54
C SER A 124 -23.88 -15.05 -2.66
N VAL A 125 -22.59 -15.21 -2.32
CA VAL A 125 -21.54 -15.47 -3.31
C VAL A 125 -21.80 -16.79 -4.04
N GLY A 126 -22.16 -17.86 -3.31
CA GLY A 126 -22.48 -19.16 -3.90
C GLY A 126 -23.68 -19.10 -4.84
N GLN A 127 -24.76 -18.42 -4.44
CA GLN A 127 -25.94 -18.22 -5.29
C GLN A 127 -25.61 -17.53 -6.62
N GLU A 128 -24.72 -16.54 -6.62
CA GLU A 128 -24.32 -15.83 -7.85
C GLU A 128 -23.37 -16.64 -8.75
N LEU A 129 -22.64 -17.60 -8.17
CA LEU A 129 -21.74 -18.50 -8.90
C LEU A 129 -22.38 -19.85 -9.27
N GLY A 130 -23.58 -20.15 -8.75
CA GLY A 130 -24.20 -21.48 -8.87
C GLY A 130 -23.52 -22.55 -8.01
N PHE A 131 -22.85 -22.15 -6.93
CA PHE A 131 -22.09 -23.01 -6.02
C PHE A 131 -22.75 -23.12 -4.65
N ASP A 132 -22.55 -24.26 -3.98
CA ASP A 132 -22.87 -24.35 -2.56
C ASP A 132 -21.83 -23.60 -1.70
N LYS A 133 -22.22 -23.28 -0.48
CA LYS A 133 -21.42 -22.51 0.50
C LYS A 133 -20.10 -23.22 0.84
N ASP A 134 -20.11 -24.54 0.97
CA ASP A 134 -18.95 -25.31 1.41
C ASP A 134 -17.94 -25.40 0.25
N TYR A 135 -18.42 -25.54 -0.98
CA TYR A 135 -17.59 -25.46 -2.17
C TYR A 135 -16.94 -24.09 -2.35
N CYS A 136 -17.68 -22.99 -2.14
CA CYS A 136 -17.10 -21.64 -2.13
C CYS A 136 -15.97 -21.49 -1.10
N THR A 137 -16.17 -22.06 0.09
CA THR A 137 -15.17 -22.03 1.18
C THR A 137 -13.91 -22.81 0.81
N LYS A 138 -14.07 -23.97 0.16
CA LYS A 138 -12.95 -24.80 -0.33
C LYS A 138 -12.18 -24.09 -1.45
N ILE A 139 -12.88 -23.51 -2.42
CA ILE A 139 -12.26 -22.74 -3.52
C ILE A 139 -11.49 -21.56 -2.96
N ARG A 140 -12.12 -20.76 -2.06
CA ARG A 140 -11.43 -19.64 -1.39
C ARG A 140 -10.10 -20.08 -0.82
N ASN A 141 -10.06 -21.16 -0.04
CA ASN A 141 -8.83 -21.61 0.59
C ASN A 141 -7.74 -21.93 -0.44
N LYS A 142 -8.11 -22.57 -1.56
CA LYS A 142 -7.18 -22.83 -2.67
C LYS A 142 -6.66 -21.54 -3.30
N ILE A 143 -7.56 -20.60 -3.60
CA ILE A 143 -7.21 -19.30 -4.18
C ILE A 143 -6.26 -18.53 -3.26
N ILE A 144 -6.61 -18.36 -1.99
CA ILE A 144 -5.77 -17.58 -1.05
C ILE A 144 -4.40 -18.22 -0.88
N ASN A 145 -4.32 -19.56 -0.80
CA ASN A 145 -3.03 -20.24 -0.75
C ASN A 145 -2.20 -19.99 -2.02
N LYS A 146 -2.80 -20.11 -3.20
CA LYS A 146 -2.15 -19.83 -4.50
C LYS A 146 -1.65 -18.39 -4.59
N LEU A 147 -2.50 -17.42 -4.24
CA LEU A 147 -2.14 -16.01 -4.23
C LEU A 147 -1.04 -15.71 -3.20
N SER A 148 -1.09 -16.36 -2.03
CA SER A 148 -0.10 -16.15 -0.97
C SER A 148 1.31 -16.52 -1.42
N THR A 149 1.46 -17.60 -2.19
CA THR A 149 2.75 -18.04 -2.73
C THR A 149 3.28 -17.12 -3.82
N LEU A 150 2.38 -16.46 -4.58
CA LEU A 150 2.77 -15.55 -5.66
C LEU A 150 3.12 -14.15 -5.13
N ILE A 151 2.34 -13.63 -4.18
CA ILE A 151 2.52 -12.28 -3.63
C ILE A 151 3.64 -12.26 -2.58
N TYR A 152 3.73 -13.30 -1.77
CA TYR A 152 4.69 -13.45 -0.66
C TYR A 152 5.49 -14.76 -0.81
N PRO A 153 6.40 -14.85 -1.80
CA PRO A 153 7.29 -16.01 -1.95
C PRO A 153 8.08 -16.27 -0.66
#